data_AF-A0A4R5TU52-F1
#
_entry.id   AF-A0A4R5TU52-F1
#
_cell.length_a   1.000
_cell.length_b   1.000
_cell.length_c   1.000
_cell.angle_alpha   90.00
_cell.angle_beta   90.00
_cell.angle_gamma   90.00
#
_symmetry.space_group_name_H-M   'P 1'
#
loop_
_entity.id
_entity.type
_entity.pdbx_description
1 polymer ?
#
loop_
_entity_poly.entity_id
_entity_poly.type
_entity_poly.pdbx_seq_one_letter_code
_entity_poly.pdbx_strand_id
1 'polypeptide(L)'
;MPDLDDERIKRIMVAAADLENAEFERDRLALVCREAVERALEAGVSREDAAAAAGIAERDVERLVGAPQADVVVPLLTAAPVLPAVAVMAPVPPAVAPMPVDEGGMAAAEA
;
A
#
# COMPACT_ATOMS: atom_id res chain seq x y z
N MET A 1 36.98 24.61 -11.32
CA MET A 1 36.33 23.29 -11.45
C MET A 1 34.98 23.45 -10.77
N PRO A 2 33.84 23.27 -11.45
CA PRO A 2 32.57 23.26 -10.74
C PRO A 2 32.60 22.17 -9.67
N ASP A 3 32.08 22.47 -8.48
CA ASP A 3 32.08 21.50 -7.39
C ASP A 3 31.21 20.31 -7.81
N LEU A 4 31.82 19.12 -7.84
CA LEU A 4 31.13 17.89 -8.25
C LEU A 4 29.93 17.58 -7.35
N ASP A 5 29.93 18.12 -6.13
CA ASP A 5 28.82 18.07 -5.19
C ASP A 5 27.64 18.94 -5.63
N ASP A 6 27.87 20.13 -6.19
CA ASP A 6 26.79 21.01 -6.69
C ASP A 6 26.05 20.37 -7.87
N GLU A 7 26.78 19.77 -8.81
CA GLU A 7 26.16 19.07 -9.95
C GLU A 7 25.44 17.78 -9.53
N ARG A 8 25.86 17.14 -8.43
CA ARG A 8 25.12 16.02 -7.84
C ARG A 8 23.83 16.51 -7.18
N ILE A 9 23.89 17.60 -6.42
CA ILE A 9 22.72 18.21 -5.76
C ILE A 9 21.69 18.64 -6.80
N LYS A 10 22.09 19.33 -7.87
CA LYS A 10 21.18 19.73 -8.96
C LYS A 10 20.46 18.53 -9.58
N ARG A 11 21.17 17.45 -9.87
CA ARG A 11 20.57 16.23 -10.42
C ARG A 11 19.56 15.59 -9.47
N ILE A 12 19.84 15.59 -8.17
CA ILE A 12 18.89 15.10 -7.16
C ILE A 12 17.64 15.97 -7.12
N MET A 13 17.80 17.30 -7.15
CA MET A 13 16.66 18.23 -7.15
C MET A 13 15.77 18.05 -8.40
N VAL A 14 16.38 17.88 -9.58
CA VAL A 14 15.62 17.59 -10.82
C VAL A 14 14.87 16.27 -10.69
N ALA A 15 15.53 15.20 -10.24
CA ALA A 15 14.87 13.91 -10.07
C ALA A 15 13.73 13.96 -9.02
N ALA A 16 13.87 14.77 -7.98
CA ALA A 16 12.82 14.99 -6.99
C ALA A 16 11.61 15.72 -7.60
N ALA A 17 11.85 16.76 -8.40
CA ALA A 17 10.79 17.47 -9.12
C ALA A 17 10.08 16.58 -10.15
N ASP A 18 10.81 15.72 -10.85
CA ASP A 18 10.23 14.76 -11.80
C ASP A 18 9.34 13.73 -11.09
N LEU A 19 9.77 13.26 -9.91
CA LEU A 19 8.97 12.35 -9.08
C LEU A 19 7.68 13.02 -8.59
N GLU A 20 7.79 14.24 -8.06
CA GLU A 20 6.64 15.04 -7.64
C GLU A 20 5.65 15.24 -8.80
N ASN A 21 6.14 15.60 -9.99
CA ASN A 21 5.31 15.77 -11.17
C ASN A 21 4.62 14.46 -11.59
N ALA A 22 5.31 13.32 -11.49
CA ALA A 22 4.71 12.02 -11.78
C ALA A 22 3.59 11.65 -10.79
N GLU A 23 3.75 12.00 -9.51
CA GLU A 23 2.71 11.82 -8.50
C GLU A 23 1.49 12.71 -8.76
N PHE A 24 1.72 13.98 -9.13
CA PHE A 24 0.64 14.89 -9.54
C PHE A 24 -0.15 14.37 -10.74
N GLU A 25 0.53 13.90 -11.80
CA GLU A 25 -0.16 13.37 -12.98
C GLU A 25 -0.89 12.05 -12.68
N ARG A 26 -0.34 11.20 -11.80
CA ARG A 26 -1.04 9.99 -11.34
C ARG A 26 -2.36 10.36 -10.64
N ASP A 27 -2.31 11.32 -9.73
CA ASP A 27 -3.49 11.74 -8.96
C ASP A 27 -4.53 12.39 -9.87
N ARG A 28 -4.09 13.21 -10.83
CA ARG A 28 -4.95 13.77 -11.89
C ARG A 28 -5.61 12.68 -12.74
N LEU A 29 -4.86 11.67 -13.17
CA LEU A 29 -5.40 10.54 -13.94
C LEU A 29 -6.40 9.73 -13.12
N ALA A 30 -6.18 9.55 -11.82
CA ALA A 30 -7.12 8.87 -10.93
C ALA A 30 -8.48 9.59 -10.87
N LEU A 31 -8.47 10.93 -10.83
CA LEU A 31 -9.70 11.74 -10.88
C LEU A 31 -10.44 11.58 -12.21
N VAL A 32 -9.73 11.67 -13.34
CA VAL A 32 -10.33 11.50 -14.66
C VAL A 32 -10.86 10.07 -14.86
N CYS A 33 -10.13 9.06 -14.38
CA CYS A 33 -10.54 7.67 -14.45
C CYS A 33 -11.83 7.43 -13.65
N ARG A 34 -11.91 7.94 -12.42
CA ARG A 34 -13.14 7.91 -11.62
C ARG A 34 -14.31 8.50 -12.39
N GLU A 35 -14.16 9.73 -12.90
CA GLU A 35 -15.22 10.44 -13.60
C GLU A 35 -15.67 9.69 -14.88
N ALA A 36 -14.73 9.09 -15.60
CA ALA A 36 -15.03 8.27 -16.78
C ALA A 36 -15.80 7.00 -16.42
N VAL A 37 -15.39 6.31 -15.35
CA VAL A 37 -16.07 5.10 -14.85
C VAL A 37 -17.47 5.44 -14.35
N GLU A 38 -17.65 6.53 -13.61
CA GLU A 38 -18.96 7.01 -13.16
C GLU A 38 -19.90 7.23 -14.35
N ARG A 39 -19.46 7.97 -15.37
CA ARG A 39 -20.26 8.22 -16.58
C ARG A 39 -20.59 6.93 -17.34
N ALA A 40 -19.65 5.99 -17.42
CA ALA A 40 -19.89 4.71 -18.08
C ALA A 40 -21.00 3.91 -17.37
N LEU A 41 -20.96 3.86 -16.05
CA LEU A 41 -21.98 3.19 -15.25
C LEU A 41 -23.34 3.90 -15.37
N GLU A 42 -23.38 5.24 -15.36
CA GLU A 42 -24.60 6.03 -15.61
C GLU A 42 -25.19 5.76 -17.00
N ALA A 43 -24.34 5.52 -18.00
CA ALA A 43 -24.74 5.15 -19.35
C ALA A 43 -25.18 3.67 -19.47
N GLY A 44 -25.12 2.89 -18.39
CA GLY A 44 -25.53 1.49 -18.36
C GLY A 44 -24.46 0.49 -18.81
N VAL A 45 -23.20 0.91 -18.93
CA VAL A 45 -22.07 -0.01 -19.16
C VAL A 45 -21.93 -0.95 -17.96
N SER A 46 -21.60 -2.22 -18.23
CA SER A 46 -21.41 -3.19 -17.16
C SER A 46 -20.19 -2.83 -16.30
N ARG A 47 -20.20 -3.26 -15.03
CA ARG A 47 -19.06 -3.04 -14.12
C ARG A 47 -17.80 -3.74 -14.61
N GLU A 48 -17.94 -4.93 -15.16
CA GLU A 48 -16.84 -5.71 -15.75
C GLU A 48 -16.19 -4.94 -16.90
N ASP A 49 -16.98 -4.43 -17.85
CA ASP A 49 -16.48 -3.67 -19.00
C ASP A 49 -15.84 -2.35 -18.57
N ALA A 50 -16.44 -1.65 -17.61
CA ALA A 50 -15.89 -0.42 -17.06
C ALA A 50 -14.55 -0.68 -16.33
N ALA A 51 -14.44 -1.77 -15.58
CA ALA A 51 -13.20 -2.18 -14.91
C ALA A 51 -12.10 -2.52 -15.91
N ALA A 52 -12.45 -3.28 -16.96
CA ALA A 52 -11.52 -3.64 -18.03
C ALA A 52 -11.01 -2.41 -18.77
N ALA A 53 -11.90 -1.46 -19.10
CA ALA A 53 -11.53 -0.21 -19.76
C ALA A 53 -10.63 0.69 -18.88
N ALA A 54 -10.88 0.70 -17.57
CA ALA A 54 -10.07 1.44 -16.60
C ALA A 54 -8.77 0.71 -16.19
N GLY A 55 -8.58 -0.55 -16.61
CA GLY A 55 -7.42 -1.36 -16.25
C GLY A 55 -7.36 -1.72 -14.75
N ILE A 56 -8.52 -1.83 -14.09
CA ILE A 56 -8.61 -2.16 -12.66
C ILE A 56 -9.38 -3.47 -12.44
N ALA A 57 -9.29 -4.04 -11.24
CA ALA A 57 -10.13 -5.17 -10.89
C ALA A 57 -11.59 -4.72 -10.67
N GLU A 58 -12.56 -5.53 -11.08
CA GLU A 58 -13.99 -5.21 -10.96
C GLU A 58 -14.41 -4.84 -9.54
N ARG A 59 -13.87 -5.55 -8.53
CA ARG A 59 -14.11 -5.27 -7.10
C ARG A 59 -13.69 -3.86 -6.67
N ASP A 60 -12.76 -3.25 -7.39
CA ASP A 60 -12.20 -1.93 -7.06
C ASP A 60 -12.99 -0.80 -7.75
N VAL A 61 -13.93 -1.10 -8.67
CA VAL A 61 -14.83 -0.12 -9.29
C VAL A 61 -15.69 0.60 -8.23
N GLU A 62 -16.26 -0.15 -7.29
CA GLU A 62 -17.08 0.45 -6.22
C GLU A 62 -16.25 1.33 -5.29
N ARG A 63 -14.99 0.99 -5.04
CA ARG A 63 -14.08 1.83 -4.24
C ARG A 63 -13.69 3.09 -5.00
N LEU A 64 -13.47 2.97 -6.30
CA LEU A 64 -13.12 4.09 -7.16
C LEU A 64 -14.25 5.12 -7.19
N VAL A 65 -15.50 4.69 -7.33
CA VAL A 65 -16.70 5.55 -7.44
C VAL A 65 -17.26 5.97 -6.07
N GLY A 66 -17.26 5.07 -5.10
CA GLY A 66 -18.04 5.20 -3.86
C GLY A 66 -17.35 5.94 -2.70
N ALA A 67 -16.04 6.19 -2.78
CA ALA A 67 -15.33 6.88 -1.69
C ALA A 67 -15.19 8.38 -1.99
N PRO A 68 -15.75 9.30 -1.16
CA PRO A 68 -15.15 10.62 -1.06
C PRO A 68 -13.71 10.38 -0.65
N GLN A 69 -12.75 10.80 -1.49
CA GLN A 69 -11.34 10.78 -1.10
C GLN A 69 -11.28 11.73 0.10
N ALA A 70 -11.24 11.18 1.32
CA ALA A 70 -10.89 11.99 2.46
C ALA A 70 -9.52 12.54 2.12
N ASP A 71 -9.41 13.87 2.04
CA ASP A 71 -8.14 14.57 1.90
C ASP A 71 -7.23 14.11 3.06
N VAL A 72 -6.47 13.03 2.84
CA VAL A 72 -5.39 12.64 3.72
C VAL A 72 -4.30 13.64 3.44
N VAL A 73 -4.41 14.80 4.10
CA VAL A 73 -3.34 15.77 4.19
C VAL A 73 -2.22 15.06 4.96
N VAL A 74 -1.31 14.41 4.24
CA VAL A 74 -0.05 13.94 4.83
C VAL A 74 0.70 15.22 5.22
N PRO A 75 0.94 15.47 6.52
CA PRO A 75 1.69 16.66 6.92
C PRO A 75 3.08 16.57 6.30
N LEU A 76 3.40 17.56 5.47
CA LEU A 76 4.72 17.75 4.88
C LEU A 76 5.76 17.86 6.01
N LEU A 77 6.54 16.78 6.17
CA LEU A 77 7.79 16.67 6.94
C LEU A 77 8.08 17.78 7.96
N THR A 78 7.46 17.71 9.14
CA THR A 78 8.09 18.20 10.37
C THR A 78 8.69 17.02 11.12
N ALA A 79 9.80 16.49 10.57
CA ALA A 79 10.65 15.56 11.31
C ALA A 79 11.33 16.31 12.46
N ALA A 80 10.61 16.53 13.56
CA ALA A 80 11.24 16.72 14.86
C ALA A 80 11.86 15.37 15.27
N PRO A 81 13.11 15.34 15.77
CA PRO A 81 13.75 14.09 16.16
C PRO A 81 12.97 13.49 17.34
N VAL A 82 12.30 12.36 17.11
CA VAL A 82 11.76 11.53 18.18
C VAL A 82 12.95 10.90 18.90
N LEU A 83 13.26 11.41 20.09
CA LEU A 83 14.19 10.75 21.02
C LEU A 83 13.64 9.35 21.34
N PRO A 84 14.48 8.30 21.41
CA PRO A 84 13.99 6.97 21.72
C PRO A 84 13.48 6.94 23.17
N ALA A 85 12.17 6.78 23.32
CA ALA A 85 11.56 6.51 24.62
C ALA A 85 12.01 5.13 25.08
N VAL A 86 12.68 5.12 26.24
CA VAL A 86 13.07 3.92 26.97
C VAL A 86 11.83 3.05 27.25
N ALA A 87 12.03 1.73 27.09
CA ALA A 87 11.04 0.67 27.12
C ALA A 87 10.12 0.66 28.36
N VAL A 88 8.87 0.24 28.15
CA VAL A 88 8.13 -0.53 29.15
C VAL A 88 7.70 -1.83 28.46
N MET A 89 8.36 -2.92 28.83
CA MET A 89 7.99 -4.27 28.44
C MET A 89 6.58 -4.59 28.95
N ALA A 90 5.64 -4.85 28.05
CA ALA A 90 4.40 -5.52 28.40
C ALA A 90 4.66 -7.02 28.63
N PRO A 91 3.99 -7.67 29.59
CA PRO A 91 4.25 -9.07 29.92
C PRO A 91 3.75 -10.00 28.82
N VAL A 92 4.62 -10.94 28.43
CA VAL A 92 4.33 -12.04 27.49
C VAL A 92 3.35 -13.02 28.15
N PRO A 93 2.22 -13.40 27.50
CA PRO A 93 1.37 -14.48 28.00
C PRO A 93 2.07 -15.85 27.82
N PRO A 94 1.92 -16.81 28.75
CA PRO A 94 2.59 -18.10 28.66
C PRO A 94 2.06 -18.93 27.47
N ALA A 95 3.01 -19.55 26.77
CA ALA A 95 2.80 -20.40 25.61
C ALA A 95 1.91 -21.61 25.93
N VAL A 96 0.94 -21.87 25.03
CA VAL A 96 0.13 -23.09 25.00
C VAL A 96 1.04 -24.29 24.75
N ALA A 97 0.90 -25.33 25.59
CA ALA A 97 1.67 -26.57 25.50
C ALA A 97 1.43 -27.30 24.17
N PRO A 98 2.45 -27.95 23.58
CA PRO A 98 2.26 -28.78 22.40
C PRO A 98 1.52 -30.08 22.75
N MET A 99 0.62 -30.49 21.87
CA MET A 99 -0.13 -31.75 21.90
C MET A 99 0.82 -32.97 21.88
N PRO A 100 0.47 -34.10 22.54
CA PRO A 100 1.25 -35.32 22.45
C PRO A 100 1.14 -35.92 21.04
N VAL A 101 2.30 -36.22 20.45
CA VAL A 101 2.40 -37.06 19.24
C VAL A 101 2.22 -38.51 19.71
N ASP A 102 1.17 -39.14 19.21
CA ASP A 102 0.88 -40.56 19.40
C ASP A 102 1.88 -41.39 18.58
N GLU A 103 2.97 -41.84 19.20
CA GLU A 103 3.86 -42.84 18.59
C GLU A 103 3.20 -44.22 18.71
N GLY A 104 2.44 -44.57 17.66
CA GLY A 104 1.96 -45.92 17.43
C GLY A 104 3.11 -46.91 17.24
N GLY A 105 3.50 -47.60 18.30
CA GLY A 105 4.38 -48.76 18.26
C GLY A 105 3.63 -50.02 17.85
N MET A 106 3.80 -50.45 16.59
CA MET A 106 3.38 -51.78 16.13
C MET A 106 4.49 -52.82 16.31
N ALA A 107 4.10 -53.92 16.96
CA ALA A 107 4.38 -55.32 16.64
C ALA A 107 5.80 -55.93 16.81
N ALA A 108 5.87 -56.96 17.66
CA ALA A 108 6.36 -58.33 17.38
C ALA A 108 6.58 -59.04 18.75
N ALA A 109 5.80 -60.05 19.16
CA ALA A 109 5.78 -61.45 18.70
C ALA A 109 7.00 -62.28 19.13
N GLU A 110 6.68 -63.34 19.90
CA GLU A 110 7.43 -64.60 20.15
C GLU A 110 8.71 -64.54 21.00
N ALA A 111 9.03 -65.49 21.89
CA ALA A 111 8.50 -66.82 22.22
C ALA A 111 8.80 -67.14 23.70
#